data_AF-A0AAU3MWL2-F1
#
_entry.id   AF-A0AAU3MWL2-F1
#
_cell.length_a   1.000
_cell.length_b   1.000
_cell.length_c   1.000
_cell.angle_alpha   90.00
_cell.angle_beta   90.00
_cell.angle_gamma   90.00
#
_symmetry.space_group_name_H-M   'P 1'
#
loop_
_entity.id
_entity.type
_entity.pdbx_description
1 polymer ?
#
loop_
_entity_poly.entity_id
_entity_poly.type
_entity_poly.pdbx_seq_one_letter_code
_entity_poly.pdbx_strand_id
1 'polypeptide(L)'
;MLIADATGLGRGQFPTAFPEAVDGAGAVAPAFTRIRIQAAVARQDTRAGRAVVHLVWAGADRGGTYTDGRLTDIPFHHARGDGTWTPQPPTTTS
;
A
#
# COMPACT_ATOMS: atom_id res chain seq x y z
N MET A 1 3.22 0.46 6.21
CA MET A 1 2.45 0.94 5.04
C MET A 1 1.20 0.12 4.75
N LEU A 2 1.25 -1.23 4.67
CA LEU A 2 0.09 -2.03 4.24
C LEU A 2 -1.19 -1.84 5.08
N ILE A 3 -1.06 -1.76 6.41
CA ILE A 3 -2.19 -1.48 7.31
C ILE A 3 -2.75 -0.07 7.04
N ALA A 4 -1.88 0.91 6.78
CA ALA A 4 -2.28 2.28 6.50
C ALA A 4 -3.00 2.44 5.17
N ASP A 5 -2.63 1.65 4.16
CA ASP A 5 -3.31 1.68 2.86
C ASP A 5 -4.75 1.14 2.98
N ALA A 6 -4.89 -0.07 3.51
CA ALA A 6 -6.16 -0.78 3.53
C ALA A 6 -7.10 -0.37 4.68
N THR A 7 -6.58 0.21 5.77
CA THR A 7 -7.40 0.71 6.89
C THR A 7 -7.44 2.23 7.05
N GLY A 8 -6.55 2.98 6.38
CA GLY A 8 -6.37 4.41 6.68
C GLY A 8 -5.61 4.69 7.99
N LEU A 9 -5.43 3.69 8.87
CA LEU A 9 -4.76 3.87 10.16
C LEU A 9 -3.24 3.93 10.00
N GLY A 10 -2.63 5.02 10.48
CA GLY A 10 -1.19 5.21 10.43
C GLY A 10 -0.68 5.82 9.12
N ARG A 11 -1.56 6.33 8.24
CA ARG A 11 -1.15 7.05 7.02
C ARG A 11 -0.24 8.26 7.31
N GLY A 12 -0.44 8.94 8.44
CA GLY A 12 0.42 10.03 8.89
C GLY A 12 1.88 9.64 9.19
N GLN A 13 2.19 8.34 9.34
CA GLN A 13 3.58 7.86 9.46
C GLN A 13 4.25 7.66 8.09
N PHE A 14 3.50 7.75 6.99
CA PHE A 14 3.98 7.57 5.62
C PHE A 14 3.54 8.76 4.74
N PRO A 15 3.97 10.00 5.07
CA PRO A 15 3.48 11.21 4.40
C PRO A 15 3.79 11.26 2.90
N THR A 16 4.84 10.58 2.44
CA THR A 16 5.16 10.45 1.00
C THR A 16 4.20 9.52 0.26
N ALA A 17 3.61 8.54 0.94
CA ALA A 17 2.67 7.58 0.34
C ALA A 17 1.21 8.06 0.42
N PHE A 18 0.89 8.92 1.39
CA PHE A 18 -0.46 9.45 1.64
C PHE A 18 -0.39 10.97 1.89
N PRO A 19 -0.15 11.79 0.86
CA PRO A 19 -0.03 13.24 1.02
C PRO A 19 -1.32 13.88 1.57
N GLU A 20 -2.49 13.30 1.28
CA GLU A 20 -3.79 13.76 1.79
C GLU A 20 -3.93 13.60 3.31
N ALA A 21 -3.14 12.72 3.93
CA ALA A 21 -3.14 12.51 5.38
C ALA A 21 -2.39 13.62 6.14
N VAL A 22 -1.66 14.49 5.43
CA VAL A 22 -0.86 15.58 6.01
C VAL A 22 -1.72 16.81 6.34
N ASP A 23 -2.78 17.06 5.55
CA ASP A 23 -3.64 18.25 5.66
C ASP A 23 -4.84 18.08 6.62
N GLY A 24 -4.84 17.03 7.45
CA GLY A 24 -5.90 16.80 8.42
C GLY A 24 -7.27 16.47 7.80
N ALA A 25 -7.32 16.10 6.51
CA ALA A 25 -8.49 15.52 5.89
C ALA A 25 -8.88 14.27 6.70
N GLY A 26 -10.01 14.38 7.41
CA GLY A 26 -10.40 13.48 8.49
C GLY A 26 -10.24 12.01 8.13
N ALA A 27 -9.86 11.21 9.14
CA ALA A 27 -9.67 9.77 9.05
C ALA A 27 -10.69 9.13 8.10
N VAL A 28 -10.25 8.83 6.87
CA VAL A 28 -11.06 8.09 5.91
C VAL A 28 -11.42 6.79 6.60
N ALA A 29 -12.71 6.59 6.85
CA ALA A 29 -13.17 5.46 7.61
C ALA A 29 -12.63 4.19 6.92
N PRO A 30 -11.80 3.35 7.58
CA PRO A 30 -11.27 2.12 7.01
C PRO A 30 -12.29 1.38 6.15
N ALA A 31 -12.02 1.15 4.87
CA ALA A 31 -12.91 0.34 4.04
C ALA A 31 -12.94 -1.12 4.55
N PHE A 32 -11.82 -1.58 5.13
CA PHE A 32 -11.66 -2.91 5.69
C PHE A 32 -11.30 -2.85 7.18
N THR A 33 -11.88 -3.76 7.96
CA THR A 33 -11.59 -3.95 9.39
C THR A 33 -10.62 -5.10 9.64
N ARG A 34 -10.51 -6.03 8.68
CA ARG A 34 -9.58 -7.17 8.74
C ARG A 34 -8.91 -7.35 7.40
N ILE A 35 -7.60 -7.58 7.40
CA ILE A 35 -6.81 -7.83 6.20
C ILE A 35 -5.93 -9.06 6.44
N ARG A 36 -5.81 -9.92 5.42
CA ARG A 36 -4.89 -11.06 5.38
C ARG A 36 -4.09 -11.03 4.08
N ILE A 37 -2.77 -11.01 4.20
CA ILE A 37 -1.88 -11.24 3.05
C ILE A 37 -1.89 -12.74 2.74
N GLN A 38 -2.07 -13.07 1.47
CA GLN A 38 -2.03 -14.45 0.98
C GLN A 38 -0.71 -14.76 0.27
N ALA A 39 -0.23 -13.83 -0.56
CA ALA A 39 1.04 -13.98 -1.26
C ALA A 39 1.63 -12.59 -1.59
N ALA A 40 2.95 -12.54 -1.70
CA ALA A 40 3.68 -11.37 -2.17
C ALA A 40 4.81 -11.82 -3.10
N VAL A 41 4.90 -11.25 -4.30
CA VAL A 41 5.97 -11.54 -5.26
C VAL A 41 6.63 -10.24 -5.68
N ALA A 42 7.89 -10.08 -5.30
CA ALA A 42 8.71 -8.96 -5.73
C ALA A 42 9.41 -9.28 -7.05
N ARG A 43 9.34 -8.34 -8.01
CA ARG A 43 10.07 -8.40 -9.27
C ARG A 43 10.83 -7.10 -9.46
N GLN A 44 12.09 -7.20 -9.90
CA GLN A 44 12.83 -6.03 -10.34
C GLN A 44 12.19 -5.52 -11.65
N ASP A 45 12.00 -4.22 -11.74
CA ASP A 45 11.58 -3.55 -12.98
C ASP A 45 12.78 -3.53 -13.96
N THR A 46 12.48 -3.40 -15.25
CA THR A 46 13.43 -3.13 -16.34
C THR A 46 14.39 -1.97 -16.03
N ARG A 47 14.00 -1.02 -15.18
CA ARG A 47 14.84 0.09 -14.73
C ARG A 47 15.57 -0.26 -13.43
N ALA A 48 16.89 -0.02 -13.41
CA ALA A 48 17.70 -0.21 -12.21
C ALA A 48 17.15 0.61 -11.03
N GLY A 49 17.15 -0.01 -9.84
CA GLY A 49 16.65 0.61 -8.62
C GLY A 49 15.13 0.77 -8.57
N ARG A 50 14.39 0.02 -9.39
CA ARG A 50 12.93 -0.06 -9.32
C ARG A 50 12.49 -1.51 -9.18
N ALA A 51 11.42 -1.73 -8.44
CA ALA A 51 10.79 -3.03 -8.25
C ALA A 51 9.28 -2.87 -8.17
N VAL A 52 8.55 -3.91 -8.53
CA VAL A 52 7.10 -4.01 -8.34
C VAL A 52 6.83 -5.21 -7.45
N VAL A 53 6.01 -5.02 -6.43
CA VAL A 53 5.51 -6.11 -5.58
C VAL A 53 4.06 -6.36 -5.95
N HIS A 54 3.79 -7.56 -6.47
CA HIS A 54 2.44 -8.07 -6.68
C HIS A 54 1.94 -8.68 -5.38
N LEU A 55 0.93 -8.06 -4.77
CA LEU A 55 0.35 -8.49 -3.51
C LEU A 55 -1.02 -9.12 -3.73
N VAL A 56 -1.20 -10.33 -3.20
CA VAL A 56 -2.52 -10.98 -3.10
C VAL A 56 -2.99 -10.89 -1.66
N TRP A 57 -4.18 -10.34 -1.45
CA TRP A 57 -4.74 -10.16 -0.12
C TRP A 57 -6.26 -10.36 -0.10
N ALA A 58 -6.77 -10.59 1.10
CA ALA A 58 -8.18 -10.67 1.39
C ALA A 58 -8.56 -9.69 2.52
N GLY A 59 -9.78 -9.17 2.47
CA GLY A 59 -10.27 -8.19 3.43
C GLY A 59 -11.70 -8.47 3.88
N ALA A 60 -12.04 -8.08 5.10
CA ALA A 60 -13.42 -7.97 5.55
C ALA A 60 -13.77 -6.50 5.79
N ASP A 61 -14.91 -6.04 5.29
CA ASP A 61 -15.42 -4.70 5.57
C ASP A 61 -15.97 -4.59 7.02
N ARG A 62 -16.61 -3.47 7.37
CA ARG A 62 -17.25 -3.30 8.68
C ARG A 62 -18.50 -4.16 8.88
N GLY A 63 -19.19 -4.52 7.80
CA GLY A 63 -20.35 -5.38 7.82
C GLY A 63 -20.01 -6.87 7.92
N GLY A 64 -18.72 -7.22 7.86
CA GLY A 64 -18.25 -8.60 7.82
C GLY A 64 -18.28 -9.22 6.43
N THR A 65 -18.54 -8.43 5.38
CA THR A 65 -18.46 -8.90 4.00
C THR A 65 -17.02 -9.22 3.67
N TYR A 66 -16.76 -10.48 3.34
CA TYR A 66 -15.43 -10.94 2.99
C TYR A 66 -15.18 -10.78 1.49
N THR A 67 -14.02 -10.26 1.14
CA THR A 67 -13.52 -10.15 -0.22
C THR A 67 -12.16 -10.82 -0.30
N ASP A 68 -12.03 -11.82 -1.17
CA ASP A 68 -10.82 -12.61 -1.35
C ASP A 68 -10.14 -12.31 -2.69
N GLY A 69 -8.85 -12.67 -2.81
CA GLY A 69 -8.11 -12.69 -4.07
C GLY A 69 -7.85 -11.31 -4.68
N ARG A 70 -7.84 -10.24 -3.87
CA ARG A 70 -7.55 -8.90 -4.36
C ARG A 70 -6.06 -8.80 -4.73
N LEU A 71 -5.80 -8.35 -5.94
CA LEU A 71 -4.47 -8.05 -6.43
C LEU A 71 -4.17 -6.55 -6.25
N THR A 72 -2.98 -6.23 -5.74
CA THR A 72 -2.49 -4.85 -5.68
C THR A 72 -1.02 -4.82 -6.06
N ASP A 73 -0.69 -3.95 -7.00
CA ASP A 73 0.69 -3.71 -7.41
C ASP A 73 1.24 -2.51 -6.66
N ILE A 74 2.36 -2.71 -5.96
CA ILE A 74 3.02 -1.67 -5.18
C ILE A 74 4.39 -1.41 -5.81
N PRO A 75 4.60 -0.23 -6.43
CA PRO A 75 5.91 0.15 -6.94
C PRO A 75 6.86 0.51 -5.80
N PHE A 76 8.14 0.15 -5.94
CA PHE A 76 9.21 0.49 -5.01
C PHE A 76 10.38 1.13 -5.77
N HIS A 77 11.01 2.12 -5.13
CA HIS A 77 12.29 2.67 -5.55
C HIS A 77 13.37 2.32 -4.54
N HIS A 78 14.57 2.04 -5.04
CA HIS A 78 15.75 1.81 -4.22
C HIS A 78 16.51 3.12 -4.02
N ALA A 79 16.71 3.52 -2.77
CA ALA A 79 17.61 4.62 -2.46
C ALA A 79 19.06 4.18 -2.69
N ARG A 80 19.84 5.00 -3.40
CA ARG A 80 21.23 4.66 -3.72
C ARG A 80 22.08 4.85 -2.47
N GLY A 81 22.66 3.77 -1.95
CA GLY A 81 23.72 3.82 -0.93
C GLY A 81 23.44 3.12 0.40
N ASP A 82 22.19 2.76 0.71
CA ASP A 82 21.81 2.17 2.01
C ASP A 82 21.07 0.83 1.93
N GLY A 83 20.71 0.37 0.72
CA GLY A 83 19.97 -0.89 0.54
C GLY A 83 18.46 -0.75 0.75
N THR A 84 17.96 0.47 1.00
CA THR A 84 16.56 0.69 1.38
C THR A 84 15.65 0.76 0.16
N TRP A 85 14.57 -0.02 0.18
CA TRP A 85 13.48 0.05 -0.79
C TRP A 85 12.30 0.84 -0.20
N THR A 86 11.94 1.96 -0.82
CA THR A 86 10.81 2.78 -0.43
C THR A 86 9.62 2.58 -1.37
N PRO A 87 8.44 2.22 -0.84
CA PRO A 87 7.23 2.13 -1.66
C PRO A 87 6.86 3.51 -2.21
N GLN A 88 6.36 3.53 -3.43
CA GLN A 88 5.85 4.72 -4.07
C GLN A 88 4.32 4.75 -3.93
N PRO A 89 3.71 5.94 -3.75
CA PRO A 89 2.26 6.08 -3.78
C PRO A 89 1.67 5.54 -5.10
N PRO A 90 0.46 4.98 -5.09
CA PRO A 90 -0.24 4.58 -6.31
C PRO A 90 -0.33 5.78 -7.26
N THR A 91 -0.01 5.60 -8.54
CA THR A 91 -0.27 6.64 -9.54
C THR A 91 -1.77 6.77 -9.72
N THR A 92 -2.39 7.73 -9.04
CA THR A 92 -3.75 8.18 -9.35
C THR A 92 -3.72 8.88 -10.70
N THR A 93 -4.19 8.20 -11.75
CA THR A 93 -4.60 8.87 -12.98
C THR A 93 -5.81 9.75 -12.63
N SER A 94 -5.62 11.07 -12.73
CA SER A 94 -6.70 12.07 -12.65
C SER A 94 -7.60 12.03 -13.87
#